data_AF-A0A090RUP4-F1
#
_entry.id   AF-A0A090RUP4-F1
#
_cell.length_a   1.000
_cell.length_b   1.000
_cell.length_c   1.000
_cell.angle_alpha   90.00
_cell.angle_beta   90.00
_cell.angle_gamma   90.00
#
_symmetry.space_group_name_H-M   'P 1'
#
loop_
_entity.id
_entity.type
_entity.pdbx_description
1 polymer ?
#
loop_
_entity_poly.entity_id
_entity_poly.type
_entity_poly.pdbx_seq_one_letter_code
_entity_poly.pdbx_strand_id
1 'polypeptide(L)'
;MKVYLSGEIHTDWREQIIEGCKAKNLDISFTSANTDHESSDAAGDGLGAESHQFWRDHKSAKVNAIRIQTAIKACDVAIIRFGDKYKQWNAAFDAGYCAALGKPYITLHDETLVHALKEVDGAAQAWATTPEQVVDLLAYIVA
;
A
#
# COMPACT_ATOMS: atom_id res chain seq x y z
N MET A 1 15.58 -7.32 2.86
CA MET A 1 14.88 -6.03 2.64
C MET A 1 13.44 -6.09 3.16
N LYS A 2 12.85 -4.98 3.63
CA LYS A 2 11.46 -4.88 4.09
C LYS A 2 10.62 -4.09 3.10
N VAL A 3 9.53 -4.67 2.62
CA VAL A 3 8.62 -4.06 1.65
C VAL A 3 7.22 -3.91 2.26
N TYR A 4 6.62 -2.73 2.11
CA TYR A 4 5.21 -2.49 2.49
C TYR A 4 4.33 -2.46 1.23
N LEU A 5 3.24 -3.24 1.21
CA LEU A 5 2.31 -3.35 0.08
C LEU A 5 1.01 -2.61 0.40
N SER A 6 0.84 -1.39 -0.13
CA SER A 6 -0.37 -0.56 0.01
C SER A 6 -1.20 -0.58 -1.27
N GLY A 7 -2.50 -0.38 -1.13
CA GLY A 7 -3.40 -0.21 -2.28
C GLY A 7 -4.62 -1.11 -2.28
N GLU A 8 -5.26 -1.18 -3.43
CA GLU A 8 -6.50 -1.93 -3.68
C GLU A 8 -6.42 -3.40 -3.23
N ILE A 9 -7.55 -3.99 -2.85
CA ILE A 9 -7.66 -5.33 -2.23
C ILE A 9 -8.59 -6.28 -3.01
N HIS A 10 -8.90 -5.95 -4.25
CA HIS A 10 -9.84 -6.65 -5.13
C HIS A 10 -9.15 -7.56 -6.16
N THR A 11 -7.83 -7.52 -6.27
CA THR A 11 -7.03 -8.44 -7.09
C THR A 11 -5.90 -9.11 -6.29
N ASP A 12 -5.24 -10.08 -6.90
CA ASP A 12 -4.17 -10.92 -6.34
C ASP A 12 -2.75 -10.35 -6.54
N TRP A 13 -2.63 -9.05 -6.86
CA TRP A 13 -1.34 -8.42 -7.19
C TRP A 13 -0.28 -8.55 -6.07
N ARG A 14 -0.70 -8.62 -4.81
CA ARG A 14 0.23 -8.79 -3.67
C ARG A 14 0.84 -10.18 -3.69
N GLU A 15 0.01 -11.19 -3.88
CA GLU A 15 0.40 -12.59 -3.98
C GLU A 15 1.34 -12.80 -5.17
N GLN A 16 1.05 -12.17 -6.32
CA GLN A 16 1.91 -12.21 -7.50
C GLN A 16 3.33 -11.66 -7.22
N ILE A 17 3.43 -10.51 -6.53
CA ILE A 17 4.74 -9.94 -6.15
C ILE A 17 5.49 -10.86 -5.17
N ILE A 18 4.79 -11.35 -4.14
CA ILE A 18 5.39 -12.19 -3.10
C ILE A 18 5.93 -13.50 -3.69
N GLU A 19 5.11 -14.22 -4.46
CA GLU A 19 5.52 -15.48 -5.08
C GLU A 19 6.56 -15.26 -6.18
N GLY A 20 6.49 -14.15 -6.94
CA GLY A 20 7.53 -13.79 -7.91
C GLY A 20 8.89 -13.53 -7.28
N CYS A 21 8.94 -12.82 -6.15
CA CYS A 21 10.18 -12.60 -5.40
C CYS A 21 10.74 -13.90 -4.80
N LYS A 22 9.85 -14.76 -4.29
CA LYS A 22 10.21 -16.08 -3.75
C LYS A 22 10.75 -17.01 -4.84
N ALA A 23 10.15 -17.02 -6.03
CA ALA A 23 10.64 -17.80 -7.18
C ALA A 23 12.06 -17.38 -7.62
N LYS A 24 12.43 -16.11 -7.40
CA LYS A 24 13.79 -15.59 -7.62
C LYS A 24 14.73 -15.74 -6.41
N ASN A 25 14.28 -16.38 -5.33
CA ASN A 25 15.03 -16.51 -4.06
C ASN A 25 15.50 -15.17 -3.47
N LEU A 26 14.68 -14.11 -3.58
CA LEU A 26 15.01 -12.81 -3.00
C LEU A 26 14.74 -12.81 -1.48
N ASP A 27 15.71 -12.36 -0.68
CA ASP A 27 15.55 -12.19 0.77
C ASP A 27 14.77 -10.90 1.12
N ILE A 28 13.45 -10.98 0.94
CA ILE A 28 12.50 -9.89 1.16
C ILE A 28 11.42 -10.31 2.15
N SER A 29 11.14 -9.43 3.10
CA SER A 29 10.01 -9.54 4.02
C SER A 29 8.92 -8.56 3.63
N PHE A 30 7.68 -9.04 3.54
CA PHE A 30 6.53 -8.25 3.11
C PHE A 30 5.59 -7.96 4.28
N THR A 31 5.03 -6.75 4.28
CA THR A 31 3.98 -6.31 5.21
C THR A 31 2.87 -5.60 4.44
N SER A 32 1.66 -5.57 4.98
CA SER A 32 0.49 -4.96 4.33
C SER A 32 -0.51 -4.42 5.36
N ALA A 33 -1.43 -3.58 4.88
CA ALA A 33 -2.62 -3.16 5.61
C ALA A 33 -3.52 -4.35 5.97
N ASN A 34 -4.54 -4.12 6.80
CA ASN A 34 -5.61 -5.10 6.98
C ASN A 34 -6.48 -5.13 5.71
N THR A 35 -6.52 -6.27 5.04
CA THR A 35 -7.29 -6.46 3.79
C THR A 35 -8.66 -7.09 4.04
N ASP A 36 -8.95 -7.50 5.27
CA ASP A 36 -10.27 -7.98 5.65
C ASP A 36 -11.18 -6.79 5.95
N HIS A 37 -12.23 -6.64 5.14
CA HIS A 37 -13.13 -5.49 5.20
C HIS A 37 -13.82 -5.36 6.56
N GLU A 38 -14.40 -6.45 7.07
CA GLU A 38 -15.19 -6.42 8.31
C GLU A 38 -14.33 -6.00 9.51
N SER A 39 -13.18 -6.63 9.69
CA SER A 39 -12.27 -6.29 10.79
C SER A 39 -11.59 -4.94 10.61
N SER A 40 -11.36 -4.47 9.38
CA SER A 40 -10.85 -3.13 9.11
C SER A 40 -11.88 -2.06 9.48
N ASP A 41 -13.14 -2.22 9.09
CA ASP A 41 -14.22 -1.28 9.39
C ASP A 41 -14.57 -1.25 10.88
N ALA A 42 -14.41 -2.38 11.57
CA ALA A 42 -14.66 -2.53 13.01
C ALA A 42 -13.42 -2.28 13.90
N ALA A 43 -12.26 -1.89 13.33
CA ALA A 43 -10.99 -1.80 14.08
C ALA A 43 -11.06 -0.89 15.32
N GLY A 44 -11.94 0.11 15.33
CA GLY A 44 -12.14 1.05 16.43
C GLY A 44 -13.23 0.67 17.43
N ASP A 45 -14.02 -0.38 17.18
CA ASP A 45 -15.22 -0.70 17.96
C ASP A 45 -14.91 -1.07 19.43
N GLY A 46 -13.69 -1.56 19.70
CA GLY A 46 -13.20 -1.81 21.05
C GLY A 46 -13.01 -0.55 21.92
N LEU A 47 -13.08 0.64 21.34
CA LEU A 47 -12.98 1.93 22.04
C LEU A 47 -14.32 2.45 22.57
N GLY A 48 -15.35 1.60 22.55
CA GLY A 48 -16.71 1.91 22.96
C GLY A 48 -17.65 2.18 21.78
N ALA A 49 -18.92 1.86 21.99
CA ALA A 49 -19.95 1.96 20.97
C ALA A 49 -20.03 3.38 20.37
N GLU A 50 -20.30 3.44 19.07
CA GLU A 50 -20.47 4.68 18.34
C GLU A 50 -21.71 4.58 17.44
N SER A 51 -22.69 5.43 17.67
CA SER A 51 -23.93 5.44 16.87
C SER A 51 -23.79 6.26 15.59
N HIS A 52 -22.83 7.18 15.54
CA HIS A 52 -22.65 8.04 14.39
C HIS A 52 -21.56 7.49 13.46
N GLN A 53 -21.95 7.06 12.26
CA GLN A 53 -21.05 6.37 11.31
C GLN A 53 -19.73 7.11 11.07
N PHE A 54 -19.76 8.44 10.86
CA PHE A 54 -18.55 9.24 10.69
C PHE A 54 -17.54 9.07 11.83
N TRP A 55 -18.00 9.02 13.09
CA TRP A 55 -17.13 8.86 14.24
C TRP A 55 -16.65 7.41 14.40
N ARG A 56 -17.48 6.44 14.01
CA ARG A 56 -17.08 5.03 13.98
C ARG A 56 -15.95 4.83 12.98
N ASP A 57 -16.12 5.33 11.75
CA ASP A 57 -15.10 5.29 10.70
C ASP A 57 -13.81 5.99 11.15
N HIS A 58 -13.92 7.14 11.81
CA HIS A 58 -12.75 7.87 12.28
C HIS A 58 -12.00 7.13 13.40
N LYS A 59 -12.70 6.41 14.30
CA LYS A 59 -12.07 5.54 15.30
C LYS A 59 -11.32 4.39 14.61
N SER A 60 -11.98 3.68 13.70
CA SER A 60 -11.37 2.55 12.98
C SER A 60 -10.20 3.00 12.12
N ALA A 61 -10.32 4.13 11.41
CA ALA A 61 -9.24 4.72 10.63
C ALA A 61 -8.01 5.06 11.48
N LYS A 62 -8.20 5.56 12.71
CA LYS A 62 -7.07 5.85 13.63
C LYS A 62 -6.36 4.57 14.10
N VAL A 63 -7.10 3.50 14.38
CA VAL A 63 -6.49 2.21 14.76
C VAL A 63 -5.72 1.61 13.58
N ASN A 64 -6.32 1.60 12.38
CA ASN A 64 -5.64 1.17 11.16
C ASN A 64 -4.40 2.02 10.86
N ALA A 65 -4.46 3.33 11.10
CA ALA A 65 -3.32 4.23 10.90
C ALA A 65 -2.12 3.86 11.78
N ILE A 66 -2.31 3.35 13.00
CA ILE A 66 -1.20 2.86 13.84
C ILE A 66 -0.44 1.75 13.12
N ARG A 67 -1.16 0.77 12.56
CA ARG A 67 -0.57 -0.34 11.79
C ARG A 67 0.13 0.17 10.53
N ILE A 68 -0.57 0.97 9.73
CA ILE A 68 -0.10 1.45 8.42
C ILE A 68 1.13 2.34 8.59
N GLN A 69 1.07 3.35 9.46
CA GLN A 69 2.20 4.26 9.66
C GLN A 69 3.41 3.57 10.27
N THR A 70 3.20 2.58 11.15
CA THR A 70 4.29 1.78 11.70
C THR A 70 4.96 0.96 10.60
N ALA A 71 4.17 0.32 9.73
CA ALA A 71 4.69 -0.46 8.60
C ALA A 71 5.46 0.41 7.60
N ILE A 72 4.90 1.57 7.22
CA ILE A 72 5.56 2.53 6.31
C ILE A 72 6.89 3.03 6.91
N LYS A 73 6.92 3.39 8.19
CA LYS A 73 8.17 3.85 8.84
C LYS A 73 9.22 2.75 8.86
N ALA A 74 8.81 1.51 9.08
CA ALA A 74 9.69 0.36 9.26
C ALA A 74 10.14 -0.33 7.96
N CYS A 75 9.47 -0.09 6.82
CA CYS A 75 9.89 -0.65 5.54
C CYS A 75 11.09 0.10 4.94
N ASP A 76 11.80 -0.55 4.03
CA ASP A 76 12.86 0.07 3.24
C ASP A 76 12.26 0.76 2.01
N VAL A 77 11.26 0.12 1.38
CA VAL A 77 10.51 0.62 0.21
C VAL A 77 9.02 0.24 0.33
N ALA A 78 8.13 1.07 -0.22
CA ALA A 78 6.71 0.76 -0.34
C ALA A 78 6.30 0.53 -1.81
N ILE A 79 5.38 -0.39 -2.05
CA ILE A 79 4.69 -0.55 -3.33
C ILE A 79 3.26 -0.09 -3.13
N ILE A 80 2.78 0.83 -3.97
CA ILE A 80 1.46 1.45 -3.83
C ILE A 80 0.65 1.19 -5.10
N ARG A 81 -0.33 0.29 -4.99
CA ARG A 81 -1.21 -0.13 -6.09
C ARG A 81 -2.46 0.74 -6.18
N PHE A 82 -2.70 1.32 -7.35
CA PHE A 82 -3.95 2.02 -7.67
C PHE A 82 -4.79 1.23 -8.70
N GLY A 83 -5.84 0.57 -8.23
CA GLY A 83 -6.77 -0.17 -9.09
C GLY A 83 -7.81 0.72 -9.79
N ASP A 84 -8.63 0.10 -10.64
CA ASP A 84 -9.72 0.70 -11.40
C ASP A 84 -11.01 0.91 -10.58
N LYS A 85 -11.16 0.15 -9.49
CA LYS A 85 -12.30 0.20 -8.58
C LYS A 85 -12.10 1.20 -7.46
N TYR A 86 -13.15 1.96 -7.16
CA TYR A 86 -13.15 3.01 -6.14
C TYR A 86 -12.06 4.07 -6.39
N LYS A 87 -12.05 5.11 -5.57
CA LYS A 87 -11.11 6.22 -5.78
C LYS A 87 -9.72 5.99 -5.16
N GLN A 88 -9.56 4.96 -4.32
CA GLN A 88 -8.27 4.57 -3.70
C GLN A 88 -7.60 5.70 -2.87
N TRP A 89 -8.41 6.46 -2.13
CA TRP A 89 -7.93 7.59 -1.30
C TRP A 89 -6.96 7.20 -0.20
N ASN A 90 -7.10 6.01 0.36
CA ASN A 90 -6.15 5.45 1.31
C ASN A 90 -4.77 5.22 0.66
N ALA A 91 -4.72 4.70 -0.57
CA ALA A 91 -3.47 4.49 -1.30
C ALA A 91 -2.77 5.81 -1.62
N ALA A 92 -3.53 6.82 -2.06
CA ALA A 92 -3.01 8.17 -2.30
C ALA A 92 -2.49 8.82 -1.00
N PHE A 93 -3.17 8.60 0.13
CA PHE A 93 -2.74 9.09 1.44
C PHE A 93 -1.44 8.42 1.89
N ASP A 94 -1.32 7.10 1.72
CA ASP A 94 -0.10 6.35 2.01
C ASP A 94 1.07 6.84 1.14
N ALA A 95 0.85 7.12 -0.14
CA ALA A 95 1.87 7.68 -1.03
C ALA A 95 2.33 9.07 -0.58
N GLY A 96 1.38 9.94 -0.22
CA GLY A 96 1.70 11.24 0.37
C GLY A 96 2.48 11.12 1.67
N TYR A 97 2.17 10.12 2.50
CA TYR A 97 2.89 9.86 3.74
C TYR A 97 4.31 9.35 3.50
N CYS A 98 4.50 8.46 2.53
CA CYS A 98 5.82 8.02 2.08
C CYS A 98 6.65 9.22 1.59
N ALA A 99 6.08 10.05 0.70
CA ALA A 99 6.73 11.25 0.18
C ALA A 99 7.14 12.21 1.31
N ALA A 100 6.24 12.48 2.26
CA ALA A 100 6.51 13.36 3.40
C ALA A 100 7.63 12.85 4.33
N LEU A 101 7.79 11.53 4.45
CA LEU A 101 8.84 10.91 5.26
C LEU A 101 10.16 10.68 4.49
N GLY A 102 10.20 10.97 3.18
CA GLY A 102 11.31 10.57 2.33
C GLY A 102 11.48 9.05 2.22
N LYS A 103 10.38 8.29 2.40
CA LYS A 103 10.37 6.84 2.22
C LYS A 103 10.22 6.55 0.71
N PRO A 104 11.17 5.85 0.06
CA PRO A 104 11.03 5.55 -1.36
C PRO A 104 9.82 4.64 -1.58
N TYR A 105 9.09 4.90 -2.65
CA TYR A 105 7.97 4.07 -3.07
C TYR A 105 7.88 3.95 -4.59
N ILE A 106 7.24 2.87 -5.02
CA ILE A 106 6.97 2.55 -6.42
C ILE A 106 5.45 2.53 -6.60
N THR A 107 4.94 3.22 -7.61
CA THR A 107 3.52 3.15 -7.96
C THR A 107 3.27 1.96 -8.89
N LEU A 108 2.16 1.26 -8.70
CA LEU A 108 1.71 0.17 -9.56
C LEU A 108 0.32 0.50 -10.10
N HIS A 109 0.22 0.86 -11.37
CA HIS A 109 -1.06 1.12 -12.04
C HIS A 109 -0.98 1.14 -13.55
N ASP A 110 -2.14 0.98 -14.18
CA ASP A 110 -2.29 1.09 -15.62
C ASP A 110 -2.23 2.55 -16.09
N GLU A 111 -2.12 2.71 -17.41
CA GLU A 111 -1.95 4.01 -18.07
C GLU A 111 -3.15 4.95 -17.88
N THR A 112 -4.34 4.42 -17.58
CA THR A 112 -5.56 5.24 -17.47
C THR A 112 -5.54 6.17 -16.26
N LEU A 113 -4.69 5.89 -15.27
CA LEU A 113 -4.56 6.68 -14.04
C LEU A 113 -3.42 7.70 -14.07
N VAL A 114 -2.54 7.69 -15.09
CA VAL A 114 -1.33 8.55 -15.16
C VAL A 114 -1.64 10.03 -14.96
N HIS A 115 -2.70 10.55 -15.58
CA HIS A 115 -3.04 11.97 -15.40
C HIS A 115 -3.53 12.28 -13.99
N ALA A 116 -4.31 11.37 -13.39
CA ALA A 116 -4.87 11.54 -12.05
C ALA A 116 -3.80 11.37 -10.95
N LEU A 117 -2.74 10.60 -11.24
CA LEU A 117 -1.66 10.29 -10.32
C LEU A 117 -0.39 11.10 -10.57
N LYS A 118 -0.38 12.08 -11.48
CA LYS A 118 0.84 12.82 -11.87
C LYS A 118 1.66 13.41 -10.70
N GLU A 119 1.02 13.91 -9.63
CA GLU A 119 1.74 14.36 -8.43
C GLU A 119 2.25 13.20 -7.57
N VAL A 120 1.51 12.09 -7.53
CA VAL A 120 1.90 10.87 -6.81
C VAL A 120 3.07 10.18 -7.53
N ASP A 121 3.01 10.05 -8.85
CA ASP A 121 4.11 9.52 -9.67
C ASP A 121 5.32 10.46 -9.65
N GLY A 122 5.09 11.79 -9.65
CA GLY A 122 6.16 12.78 -9.56
C GLY A 122 7.00 12.71 -8.29
N ALA A 123 6.47 12.13 -7.20
CA ALA A 123 7.21 11.88 -5.96
C ALA A 123 7.68 10.41 -5.81
N ALA A 124 7.19 9.49 -6.64
CA ALA A 124 7.60 8.10 -6.66
C ALA A 124 9.02 7.93 -7.23
N GLN A 125 9.67 6.81 -6.93
CA GLN A 125 11.00 6.47 -7.48
C GLN A 125 10.90 5.65 -8.77
N ALA A 126 9.75 5.03 -9.01
CA ALA A 126 9.44 4.33 -10.25
C ALA A 126 7.92 4.15 -10.39
N TRP A 127 7.49 3.91 -11.62
CA TRP A 127 6.14 3.47 -11.97
C TRP A 127 6.23 2.10 -12.65
N ALA A 128 5.41 1.17 -12.21
CA ALA A 128 5.22 -0.15 -12.79
C ALA A 128 3.77 -0.30 -13.28
N THR A 129 3.58 -1.03 -14.37
CA THR A 129 2.27 -1.38 -14.92
C THR A 129 1.86 -2.82 -14.64
N THR A 130 2.81 -3.69 -14.25
CA THR A 130 2.53 -5.08 -13.87
C THR A 130 3.27 -5.50 -12.59
N PRO A 131 2.75 -6.50 -11.84
CA PRO A 131 3.44 -7.09 -10.70
C PRO A 131 4.84 -7.62 -11.02
N GLU A 132 5.05 -8.19 -12.21
CA GLU A 132 6.34 -8.72 -12.65
C GLU A 132 7.40 -7.62 -12.75
N GLN A 133 7.04 -6.43 -13.24
CA GLN A 133 7.95 -5.29 -13.26
C GLN A 133 8.36 -4.89 -11.84
N VAL A 134 7.44 -4.96 -10.87
CA VAL A 134 7.79 -4.72 -9.47
C VAL A 134 8.77 -5.77 -8.96
N VAL A 135 8.58 -7.05 -9.28
CA VAL A 135 9.52 -8.13 -8.92
C VAL A 135 10.91 -7.89 -9.52
N ASP A 136 10.98 -7.47 -10.78
CA ASP A 136 12.25 -7.15 -11.45
C ASP A 136 12.96 -5.94 -10.81
N LEU A 137 12.22 -4.89 -10.47
CA LEU A 137 12.76 -3.74 -9.75
C LEU A 137 13.28 -4.13 -8.36
N LEU A 138 12.52 -4.94 -7.61
CA LEU A 138 12.96 -5.43 -6.30
C LEU A 138 14.19 -6.33 -6.41
N ALA A 139 14.28 -7.17 -7.44
CA ALA A 139 15.47 -7.98 -7.69
C ALA A 139 16.72 -7.13 -7.94
N TYR A 140 16.57 -6.02 -8.69
CA TYR A 140 17.67 -5.07 -8.91
C TYR A 140 18.09 -4.35 -7.63
N ILE A 141 17.13 -3.96 -6.77
CA ILE A 141 17.41 -3.24 -5.52
C ILE A 141 18.13 -4.12 -4.48
N VAL A 142 17.85 -5.43 -4.47
CA VAL A 142 18.41 -6.38 -3.49
C VAL A 142 19.78 -6.93 -3.89
N ALA A 143 20.14 -6.86 -5.18
CA ALA A 143 21.43 -7.33 -5.70
C ALA A 143 22.61 -6.50 -5.19
#